data_AF-A0A536L660-F1
#
_entry.id   AF-A0A536L660-F1
#
_cell.length_a   1.000
_cell.length_b   1.000
_cell.length_c   1.000
_cell.angle_alpha   90.00
_cell.angle_beta   90.00
_cell.angle_gamma   90.00
#
_symmetry.space_group_name_H-M   'P 1'
#
loop_
_entity.id
_entity.type
_entity.pdbx_description
1 polymer ?
#
loop_
_entity_poly.entity_id
_entity_poly.type
_entity_poly.pdbx_seq_one_letter_code
_entity_poly.pdbx_strand_id
1 'polypeptide(L)'
;MGIFSQEVRREFIARPDTAKGQILFKWPDTNIRKLTQLTVEQDELAVFFRDGRVQGTIQPGRVTLDSSEIPFLGILVDAASGGNLFRTELYFVSTREFPNLPFGGAIDNVVDPQTNFGVGLRVF
;
A
#
# COMPACT_ATOMS: atom_id res chain seq x y z
N MET A 1 8.89 -21.89 23.09
CA MET A 1 7.94 -21.78 21.96
C MET A 1 7.99 -20.32 21.50
N GLY A 2 8.49 -19.99 20.30
CA GLY A 2 8.33 -18.60 19.78
C GLY A 2 9.43 -17.94 18.95
N ILE A 3 10.57 -18.58 18.63
CA ILE A 3 11.64 -17.93 17.83
C ILE A 3 11.54 -18.17 16.31
N PHE A 4 10.81 -19.20 15.88
CA PHE A 4 10.72 -19.58 14.46
C PHE A 4 9.64 -18.83 13.66
N SER A 5 8.71 -18.13 14.31
CA SER A 5 7.60 -17.46 13.60
C SER A 5 8.01 -16.11 12.98
N GLN A 6 9.02 -15.42 13.51
CA GLN A 6 9.39 -14.10 13.01
C GLN A 6 10.31 -14.15 11.78
N GLU A 7 11.14 -15.18 11.64
CA GLU A 7 12.00 -15.34 10.46
C GLU A 7 11.20 -15.78 9.23
N VAL A 8 10.27 -16.73 9.38
CA VAL A 8 9.38 -17.17 8.28
C VAL A 8 8.44 -16.04 7.83
N ARG A 9 8.05 -15.13 8.73
CA ARG A 9 7.26 -13.93 8.37
C ARG A 9 8.01 -12.95 7.47
N ARG A 10 9.34 -13.01 7.40
CA ARG A 10 10.14 -12.15 6.51
C ARG A 10 10.16 -12.65 5.06
N GLU A 11 9.65 -13.86 4.80
CA GLU A 11 9.57 -14.43 3.45
C GLU A 11 8.22 -14.21 2.78
N PHE A 12 7.18 -13.82 3.53
CA PHE A 12 5.84 -13.59 2.99
C PHE A 12 5.35 -12.19 3.36
N ILE A 13 5.16 -11.35 2.35
CA ILE A 13 4.57 -10.02 2.49
C ILE A 13 3.16 -10.07 1.94
N ALA A 14 2.20 -9.70 2.78
CA ALA A 14 0.81 -9.51 2.43
C ALA A 14 0.22 -8.45 3.36
N ARG A 15 -0.75 -7.70 2.87
CA ARG A 15 -1.48 -6.76 3.72
C ARG A 15 -2.18 -7.52 4.87
N PRO A 16 -2.08 -7.06 6.13
CA PRO A 16 -2.78 -7.71 7.22
C PRO A 16 -4.29 -7.49 7.11
N ASP A 17 -5.08 -8.48 7.52
CA ASP A 17 -6.54 -8.44 7.45
C ASP A 17 -7.15 -7.22 8.16
N THR A 18 -6.53 -6.79 9.26
CA THR A 18 -6.94 -5.60 10.03
C THR A 18 -6.85 -4.30 9.22
N ALA A 19 -5.96 -4.26 8.22
CA ALA A 19 -5.77 -3.08 7.40
C ALA A 19 -6.62 -3.07 6.13
N LYS A 20 -7.29 -4.16 5.74
CA LYS A 20 -8.10 -4.26 4.50
C LYS A 20 -9.20 -3.20 4.40
N GLY A 21 -9.68 -2.73 5.55
CA GLY A 21 -10.64 -1.63 5.66
C GLY A 21 -10.13 -0.27 5.15
N GLN A 22 -8.82 -0.10 4.97
CA GLN A 22 -8.18 1.17 4.62
C GLN A 22 -8.04 1.35 3.09
N ILE A 23 -7.90 2.58 2.60
CA ILE A 23 -7.59 2.82 1.18
C ILE A 23 -6.12 2.55 0.90
N LEU A 24 -5.25 2.97 1.82
CA LEU A 24 -3.82 2.91 1.66
C LEU A 24 -3.19 2.31 2.91
N PHE A 25 -2.32 1.33 2.72
CA PHE A 25 -1.58 0.68 3.81
C PHE A 25 -0.08 0.65 3.47
N LYS A 26 0.74 1.26 4.34
CA LYS A 26 2.20 1.24 4.21
C LYS A 26 2.76 0.00 4.93
N TRP A 27 3.57 -0.77 4.23
CA TRP A 27 4.32 -1.86 4.86
C TRP A 27 5.37 -1.28 5.83
N PRO A 28 5.48 -1.80 7.07
CA PRO A 28 6.33 -1.21 8.09
C PRO A 28 7.83 -1.31 7.77
N ASP A 29 8.26 -2.36 7.06
CA ASP A 29 9.67 -2.59 6.77
C ASP A 29 10.10 -1.96 5.44
N THR A 30 11.20 -1.21 5.46
CA THR A 30 11.78 -0.60 4.24
C THR A 30 12.86 -1.49 3.60
N ASN A 31 13.34 -2.50 4.31
CA ASN A 31 14.37 -3.42 3.84
C ASN A 31 13.76 -4.79 3.56
N ILE A 32 13.39 -5.01 2.30
CA ILE A 32 12.75 -6.25 1.84
C ILE A 32 13.82 -7.17 1.27
N ARG A 33 13.79 -8.46 1.60
CA ARG A 33 14.76 -9.43 1.08
C ARG A 33 14.44 -9.81 -0.36
N LYS A 34 15.48 -10.16 -1.13
CA LYS A 34 15.28 -10.87 -2.39
C LYS A 34 14.56 -12.20 -2.17
N LEU A 35 13.80 -12.63 -3.19
CA LEU A 35 13.04 -13.88 -3.21
C LEU A 35 11.89 -13.94 -2.19
N THR A 36 11.57 -12.82 -1.54
CA THR A 36 10.37 -12.70 -0.70
C THR A 36 9.12 -12.87 -1.57
N GLN A 37 8.16 -13.64 -1.09
CA GLN A 37 6.85 -13.80 -1.72
C GLN A 37 5.95 -12.62 -1.36
N LEU A 38 5.57 -11.83 -2.36
CA LEU A 38 4.56 -10.79 -2.23
C LEU A 38 3.21 -11.36 -2.69
N THR A 39 2.20 -11.26 -1.83
CA THR A 39 0.80 -11.52 -2.22
C THR A 39 0.04 -10.21 -2.25
N VAL A 40 -0.50 -9.88 -3.41
CA VAL A 40 -1.35 -8.71 -3.66
C VAL A 40 -2.77 -9.22 -3.88
N GLU A 41 -3.73 -8.75 -3.09
CA GLU A 41 -5.13 -9.17 -3.25
C GLU A 41 -5.76 -8.56 -4.51
N GLN A 42 -6.88 -9.14 -4.97
CA GLN A 42 -7.55 -8.74 -6.21
C GLN A 42 -8.05 -7.29 -6.20
N ASP A 43 -8.37 -6.76 -5.02
CA ASP A 43 -8.92 -5.44 -4.79
C ASP A 43 -7.84 -4.42 -4.37
N GLU A 44 -6.57 -4.70 -4.64
CA GLU A 44 -5.47 -3.78 -4.37
C GLU A 44 -4.31 -3.88 -5.36
N LEU A 45 -3.45 -2.88 -5.30
CA LEU A 45 -2.22 -2.76 -6.07
C LEU A 45 -1.05 -2.52 -5.11
N ALA A 46 0.07 -3.18 -5.36
CA ALA A 46 1.30 -2.94 -4.61
C ALA A 46 2.16 -1.90 -5.36
N VAL A 47 2.48 -0.79 -4.70
CA VAL A 47 3.26 0.31 -5.24
C VAL A 47 4.59 0.41 -4.52
N PHE A 48 5.68 0.37 -5.28
CA PHE A 48 7.04 0.47 -4.77
C PHE A 48 7.53 1.91 -4.90
N PHE A 49 7.98 2.47 -3.79
CA PHE A 49 8.55 3.80 -3.72
C PHE A 49 10.01 3.74 -3.27
N ARG A 50 10.82 4.64 -3.83
CA ARG A 50 12.18 4.89 -3.37
C ARG A 50 12.51 6.35 -3.58
N ASP A 51 13.06 6.98 -2.54
CA ASP A 51 13.51 8.38 -2.55
C ASP A 51 12.42 9.35 -3.06
N GLY A 52 11.16 9.11 -2.66
CA GLY A 52 10.00 9.94 -3.04
C GLY A 52 9.48 9.72 -4.46
N ARG A 53 10.01 8.74 -5.21
CA ARG A 53 9.56 8.40 -6.56
C ARG A 53 8.94 7.01 -6.61
N VAL A 54 7.86 6.88 -7.38
CA VAL A 54 7.27 5.59 -7.75
C VAL A 54 8.23 4.88 -8.69
N GLN A 55 8.69 3.70 -8.31
CA GLN A 55 9.59 2.88 -9.13
C GLN A 55 8.81 1.89 -9.98
N GLY A 56 7.69 1.38 -9.45
CA GLY A 56 6.83 0.46 -10.18
C GLY A 56 5.62 0.03 -9.36
N THR A 57 4.69 -0.64 -10.04
CA THR A 57 3.48 -1.20 -9.47
C THR A 57 3.38 -2.67 -9.81
N ILE A 58 2.95 -3.50 -8.87
CA ILE A 58 2.66 -4.92 -9.06
C ILE A 58 1.14 -5.09 -9.04
N GLN A 59 0.64 -5.77 -10.07
CA GLN A 59 -0.77 -6.12 -10.25
C GLN A 59 -1.20 -7.22 -9.27
N PRO A 60 -2.51 -7.45 -9.08
CA PRO A 60 -2.99 -8.49 -8.19
C PRO A 60 -2.43 -9.87 -8.51
N GLY A 61 -2.12 -10.65 -7.47
CA GLY A 61 -1.56 -11.99 -7.59
C GLY A 61 -0.41 -12.24 -6.63
N ARG A 62 0.13 -13.46 -6.69
CA ARG A 62 1.33 -13.83 -5.95
C ARG A 62 2.54 -13.70 -6.85
N VAL A 63 3.53 -12.94 -6.40
CA VAL A 63 4.74 -12.63 -7.16
C VAL A 63 5.95 -12.77 -6.26
N THR A 64 6.99 -13.42 -6.77
CA THR A 64 8.29 -13.47 -6.10
C THR A 64 9.04 -12.18 -6.37
N LEU A 65 9.56 -11.52 -5.34
CA LEU A 65 10.36 -10.32 -5.49
C LEU A 65 11.77 -10.68 -5.96
N ASP A 66 11.92 -10.83 -7.27
CA ASP A 66 13.19 -11.04 -7.94
C ASP A 66 13.50 -9.93 -8.95
N SER A 67 14.71 -9.38 -8.83
CA SER A 67 15.24 -8.36 -9.74
C SER A 67 15.49 -8.88 -11.16
N SER A 68 15.64 -10.20 -11.37
CA SER A 68 15.78 -10.75 -12.72
C SER A 68 14.44 -10.85 -13.46
N GLU A 69 13.34 -11.01 -12.73
CA GLU A 69 12.00 -11.14 -13.31
C GLU A 69 11.31 -9.77 -13.47
N ILE A 70 11.57 -8.84 -12.54
CA ILE A 70 10.92 -7.53 -12.49
C ILE A 70 11.97 -6.42 -12.73
N PRO A 71 11.99 -5.79 -13.92
CA PRO A 71 13.04 -4.86 -14.31
C PRO A 71 13.23 -3.66 -13.36
N PHE A 72 12.13 -3.12 -12.80
CA PHE A 72 12.21 -1.97 -11.91
C PHE A 72 12.77 -2.33 -10.52
N LEU A 73 12.70 -3.59 -10.09
CA LEU A 73 13.28 -4.02 -8.82
C LEU A 73 14.81 -3.99 -8.85
N GLY A 74 15.44 -4.07 -10.03
CA GLY A 74 16.89 -3.90 -10.19
C GLY A 74 17.38 -2.54 -9.68
N ILE A 75 16.60 -1.48 -9.85
CA ILE A 75 16.91 -0.13 -9.37
C ILE A 75 16.81 -0.05 -7.85
N LEU A 76 16.00 -0.91 -7.22
CA LEU A 76 15.78 -0.96 -5.77
C LEU A 76 16.86 -1.74 -5.00
N VAL A 77 17.71 -2.47 -5.71
CA VAL A 77 18.78 -3.28 -5.12
C VAL A 77 19.76 -2.38 -4.38
N ASP A 78 20.05 -2.71 -3.12
CA ASP A 78 21.07 -2.02 -2.34
C ASP A 78 22.45 -2.66 -2.58
N ALA A 79 23.33 -1.94 -3.28
CA ALA A 79 24.70 -2.36 -3.54
C ALA A 79 25.51 -2.59 -2.25
N ALA A 80 25.19 -1.87 -1.16
CA ALA A 80 25.85 -2.03 0.13
C ALA A 80 25.51 -3.36 0.83
N SER A 81 24.39 -3.99 0.44
CA SER A 81 23.94 -5.28 0.97
C SER A 81 24.49 -6.49 0.21
N GLY A 82 25.41 -6.29 -0.74
CA GLY A 82 25.80 -7.32 -1.72
C GLY A 82 24.66 -7.68 -2.68
N GLY A 83 23.67 -6.79 -2.78
CA GLY A 83 22.50 -6.94 -3.65
C GLY A 83 21.45 -7.94 -3.16
N ASN A 84 21.42 -8.30 -1.87
CA ASN A 84 20.43 -9.23 -1.30
C ASN A 84 19.18 -8.54 -0.73
N LEU A 85 19.25 -7.22 -0.50
CA LEU A 85 18.15 -6.41 0.03
C LEU A 85 17.67 -5.38 -0.99
N PHE A 86 16.37 -5.16 -1.00
CA PHE A 86 15.70 -4.04 -1.63
C PHE A 86 15.41 -2.98 -0.59
N ARG A 87 15.94 -1.77 -0.78
CA ARG A 87 15.60 -0.62 0.05
C ARG A 87 14.49 0.17 -0.63
N THR A 88 13.26 -0.04 -0.17
CA THR A 88 12.06 0.51 -0.80
C THR A 88 10.91 0.57 0.20
N GLU A 89 10.05 1.56 0.04
CA GLU A 89 8.78 1.60 0.75
C GLU A 89 7.71 0.92 -0.11
N LEU A 90 6.97 -0.01 0.49
CA LEU A 90 5.89 -0.73 -0.17
C LEU A 90 4.54 -0.21 0.35
N TYR A 91 3.67 0.18 -0.57
CA TYR A 91 2.31 0.61 -0.27
C TYR A 91 1.31 -0.30 -0.97
N PHE A 92 0.29 -0.72 -0.23
CA PHE A 92 -0.88 -1.38 -0.76
C PHE A 92 -1.98 -0.34 -0.94
N VAL A 93 -2.43 -0.18 -2.19
CA VAL A 93 -3.46 0.79 -2.57
C VAL A 93 -4.68 0.01 -3.02
N SER A 94 -5.79 0.18 -2.30
CA SER A 94 -7.02 -0.50 -2.63
C SER A 94 -7.69 0.13 -3.86
N THR A 95 -8.17 -0.70 -4.77
CA THR A 95 -8.89 -0.34 -5.98
C THR A 95 -10.41 -0.47 -5.83
N ARG A 96 -10.88 -0.93 -4.66
CA ARG A 96 -12.31 -1.02 -4.34
C ARG A 96 -12.93 0.36 -4.14
N GLU A 97 -14.23 0.44 -4.33
CA GLU A 97 -15.00 1.65 -4.04
C GLU A 97 -15.20 1.80 -2.53
N PHE A 98 -15.06 3.04 -2.03
CA PHE A 98 -15.29 3.41 -0.64
C PHE A 98 -16.47 4.39 -0.55
N PRO A 99 -17.73 3.91 -0.69
CA PRO A 99 -18.90 4.79 -0.77
C PRO A 99 -19.14 5.61 0.51
N ASN A 100 -18.67 5.10 1.65
CA ASN A 100 -18.80 5.76 2.95
C ASN A 100 -17.65 6.74 3.26
N LEU A 101 -16.74 6.99 2.30
CA LEU A 101 -15.66 7.96 2.45
C LEU A 101 -15.84 9.13 1.46
N PRO A 102 -16.68 10.11 1.80
CA PRO A 102 -16.92 11.26 0.95
C PRO A 102 -15.66 12.13 0.85
N PHE A 103 -15.42 12.69 -0.34
CA PHE A 103 -14.34 13.66 -0.54
C PHE A 103 -14.66 14.99 0.16
N GLY A 104 -13.63 15.60 0.75
CA GLY A 104 -13.72 16.88 1.44
C GLY A 104 -14.27 16.85 2.88
N GLY A 105 -14.30 18.03 3.50
CA GLY A 105 -14.78 18.23 4.86
C GLY A 105 -16.17 18.86 4.90
N ALA A 106 -16.90 18.63 6.01
CA ALA A 106 -18.06 19.46 6.33
C ALA A 106 -17.58 20.88 6.66
N ILE A 107 -18.12 21.89 5.99
CA ILE A 107 -17.78 23.30 6.30
C ILE A 107 -18.66 23.79 7.44
N ASP A 108 -19.96 23.88 7.15
CA ASP A 108 -20.98 24.33 8.09
C ASP A 108 -22.37 23.97 7.53
N ASN A 109 -23.39 24.00 8.38
CA ASN A 109 -24.78 23.87 7.95
C ASN A 109 -25.30 25.25 7.58
N VAL A 110 -25.74 25.41 6.33
CA VAL A 110 -26.42 26.62 5.87
C VAL A 110 -27.91 26.35 5.77
N VAL A 111 -28.73 27.31 6.20
CA VAL A 111 -30.18 27.23 6.04
C VAL A 111 -30.51 27.57 4.59
N ASP A 112 -31.20 26.66 3.90
CA ASP A 112 -31.73 26.94 2.57
C ASP A 112 -32.84 28.00 2.67
N PRO A 113 -32.70 29.17 2.02
CA PRO A 113 -33.70 30.23 2.10
C PRO A 113 -35.06 29.87 1.50
N GLN A 114 -35.16 28.85 0.63
CA GLN A 114 -36.44 28.44 0.05
C GLN A 114 -37.21 27.45 0.93
N THR A 115 -36.51 26.51 1.55
CA THR A 115 -37.13 25.42 2.31
C THR A 115 -36.98 25.55 3.82
N ASN A 116 -36.13 26.48 4.29
CA ASN A 116 -35.79 26.70 5.70
C ASN A 116 -35.22 25.45 6.41
N PHE A 117 -34.74 24.47 5.64
CA PHE A 117 -34.02 23.30 6.17
C PHE A 117 -32.53 23.57 6.29
N GLY A 118 -31.89 22.99 7.30
CA GLY A 118 -30.44 22.99 7.43
C GLY A 118 -29.81 22.02 6.42
N VAL A 119 -29.00 22.56 5.51
CA VAL A 119 -28.25 21.78 4.51
C VAL A 119 -26.77 21.82 4.88
N GLY A 120 -26.16 20.66 5.06
CA GLY A 120 -24.72 20.57 5.30
C GLY A 120 -23.95 20.87 4.02
N LEU A 121 -23.15 21.94 4.02
CA LEU A 121 -22.23 22.24 2.92
C LEU A 121 -20.99 21.36 3.01
N ARG A 122 -20.60 20.78 1.87
CA ARG A 122 -19.33 20.08 1.70
C ARG A 122 -18.50 20.75 0.63
N VAL A 123 -17.19 20.88 0.89
CA VAL A 123 -16.22 21.16 -0.17
C VAL A 123 -15.99 19.88 -0.95
N PHE A 124 -15.98 19.96 -2.26
CA PHE A 124 -15.47 18.92 -3.15
C PHE A 124 -14.19 19.40 -3.82
#